data_AF-A0A9Q0FGS1-F1
#
_entry.id   AF-A0A9Q0FGS1-F1
#
_cell.length_a   1.000
_cell.length_b   1.000
_cell.length_c   1.000
_cell.angle_alpha   90.00
_cell.angle_beta   90.00
_cell.angle_gamma   90.00
#
_symmetry.space_group_name_H-M   'P 1'
#
loop_
_entity.id
_entity.type
_entity.pdbx_description
1 polymer ?
#
loop_
_entity_poly.entity_id
_entity_poly.type
_entity_poly.pdbx_seq_one_letter_code
_entity_poly.pdbx_strand_id
1 'polypeptide(L)'
;MVNILPLCNKIKRKVRENEKDTRSKQVGNEDLRVEIASCEQVFKVYGIQEVKKATDNFSTKNIIKGSVYHGDFGGLICIVKKMNRDVSKEVNMLQKINHFNLIKPQGFCEDRGSFYLVFEYMRYGSLKKWLSAGKSSKDIGSWSRRIQIAVDVANGLYYLHSFTEPTYMHKDIKSSNILLNGEVRAKIANFSLARTAKDDDATTKNVVGTRGYMAPEYLVAGHVSPKSNVYAFGVVLLELITGKDVVLV
;
A
#
# COMPACT_ATOMS: atom_id res chain seq x y z
N MET A 1 3.80 -18.76 -19.86
CA MET A 1 4.05 -19.17 -18.45
C MET A 1 5.35 -18.52 -18.01
N VAL A 2 5.28 -17.40 -17.28
CA VAL A 2 6.50 -16.80 -16.70
C VAL A 2 6.85 -17.62 -15.46
N ASN A 3 8.05 -18.20 -15.44
CA ASN A 3 8.52 -19.10 -14.38
C ASN A 3 8.96 -18.25 -13.16
N ILE A 4 8.22 -18.33 -12.05
CA ILE A 4 8.44 -17.53 -10.82
C ILE A 4 9.29 -18.29 -9.78
N LEU A 5 9.58 -19.59 -10.02
CA LEU A 5 10.56 -20.36 -9.25
C LEU A 5 11.93 -19.68 -9.07
N PRO A 6 12.49 -18.96 -10.08
CA PRO A 6 13.71 -18.19 -9.91
C PRO A 6 13.57 -17.08 -8.87
N LEU A 7 12.40 -16.43 -8.77
CA LEU A 7 12.14 -15.36 -7.81
C LEU A 7 12.05 -15.91 -6.38
N CYS A 8 11.28 -16.98 -6.17
CA CYS A 8 11.21 -17.69 -4.88
C CYS A 8 12.57 -18.23 -4.43
N ASN A 9 13.39 -18.76 -5.35
CA ASN A 9 14.73 -19.25 -5.03
C ASN A 9 15.72 -18.11 -4.77
N LYS A 10 15.60 -16.98 -5.48
CA LYS A 10 16.41 -15.78 -5.25
C LYS A 10 16.11 -15.15 -3.89
N ILE A 11 14.84 -15.13 -3.48
CA ILE A 11 14.39 -14.68 -2.15
C ILE A 11 14.97 -15.59 -1.06
N LYS A 12 14.83 -16.93 -1.19
CA LYS A 12 15.38 -17.88 -0.21
C LYS A 12 16.91 -17.81 -0.07
N ARG A 13 17.62 -17.50 -1.15
CA ARG A 13 19.09 -17.38 -1.16
C ARG A 13 19.56 -16.07 -0.52
N LYS A 14 18.88 -14.95 -0.80
CA LYS A 14 19.20 -13.61 -0.26
C LYS A 14 19.01 -13.53 1.26
N VAL A 15 17.96 -14.17 1.79
CA VAL A 15 17.70 -14.25 3.24
C VAL A 15 18.85 -14.94 3.99
N ARG A 16 19.48 -15.97 3.39
CA ARG A 16 20.64 -16.67 3.98
C ARG A 16 21.96 -15.90 3.87
N GLU A 17 22.06 -14.97 2.92
CA GLU A 17 23.26 -14.13 2.74
C GLU A 17 23.25 -12.93 3.71
N ASN A 18 22.07 -12.33 3.98
CA ASN A 18 21.93 -11.22 4.92
C ASN A 18 22.20 -11.59 6.39
N GLU A 19 22.06 -12.87 6.78
CA GLU A 19 22.41 -13.34 8.13
C GLU A 19 23.94 -13.36 8.39
N LYS A 20 24.77 -13.25 7.34
CA LYS A 20 26.23 -13.39 7.47
C LYS A 20 27.01 -12.07 7.52
N ASP A 21 26.42 -10.93 7.17
CA ASP A 21 27.16 -9.69 6.89
C ASP A 21 27.12 -8.64 8.01
N THR A 22 26.71 -9.00 9.22
CA THR A 22 26.65 -8.08 10.36
C THR A 22 28.01 -7.92 11.07
N ARG A 23 29.01 -7.34 10.38
CA ARG A 23 30.25 -6.83 11.03
C ARG A 23 30.64 -5.42 10.55
N SER A 24 30.04 -4.45 11.24
CA SER A 24 30.56 -3.14 11.67
C SER A 24 31.49 -2.35 10.73
N LYS A 25 30.93 -1.29 10.12
CA LYS A 25 31.66 -0.06 9.75
C LYS A 25 30.82 1.17 10.09
N GLN A 26 31.47 2.27 10.47
CA GLN A 26 30.84 3.55 10.81
C GLN A 26 30.16 4.16 9.56
N VAL A 27 28.87 4.47 9.67
CA VAL A 27 27.98 4.81 8.56
C VAL A 27 27.68 6.31 8.55
N GLY A 28 27.85 6.99 7.40
CA GLY A 28 27.45 8.39 7.22
C GLY A 28 25.93 8.54 7.13
N ASN A 29 25.40 9.75 7.40
CA ASN A 29 23.95 9.99 7.47
C ASN A 29 23.18 9.69 6.15
N GLU A 30 23.83 9.82 4.99
CA GLU A 30 23.29 9.41 3.69
C GLU A 30 23.27 7.89 3.53
N ASP A 31 24.36 7.20 3.92
CA ASP A 31 24.45 5.74 3.86
C ASP A 31 23.46 5.06 4.82
N LEU A 32 23.24 5.64 6.00
CA LEU A 32 22.21 5.21 6.96
C LEU A 32 20.80 5.31 6.37
N ARG A 33 20.50 6.36 5.60
CA ARG A 33 19.20 6.51 4.91
C ARG A 33 19.01 5.44 3.84
N VAL A 34 20.07 5.14 3.08
CA VAL A 34 20.06 4.08 2.05
C VAL A 34 19.95 2.69 2.70
N GLU A 35 20.63 2.44 3.82
CA GLU A 35 20.52 1.18 4.57
C GLU A 35 19.12 0.97 5.15
N ILE A 36 18.51 1.98 5.78
CA ILE A 36 17.13 1.90 6.28
C ILE A 36 16.14 1.64 5.13
N ALA A 37 16.35 2.27 3.96
CA ALA A 37 15.52 2.07 2.77
C ALA A 37 15.68 0.70 2.11
N SER A 38 16.84 0.04 2.29
CA SER A 38 17.19 -1.24 1.67
C SER A 38 16.86 -2.47 2.51
N CYS A 39 16.33 -2.29 3.73
CA CYS A 39 15.85 -3.39 4.55
C CYS A 39 14.58 -4.00 3.93
N GLU A 40 14.76 -4.99 3.06
CA GLU A 40 13.66 -5.76 2.45
C GLU A 40 12.75 -6.34 3.55
N GLN A 41 11.45 -6.08 3.47
CA GLN A 41 10.51 -6.71 4.41
C GLN A 41 10.50 -8.22 4.19
N VAL A 42 10.54 -8.99 5.27
CA VAL A 42 10.35 -10.43 5.22
C VAL A 42 8.89 -10.73 4.91
N PHE A 43 8.62 -11.08 3.65
CA PHE A 43 7.31 -11.53 3.19
C PHE A 43 7.14 -13.02 3.44
N LYS A 44 6.09 -13.41 4.15
CA LYS A 44 5.73 -14.82 4.25
C LYS A 44 5.11 -15.30 2.94
N VAL A 45 5.62 -16.41 2.42
CA VAL A 45 4.96 -17.14 1.32
C VAL A 45 4.03 -18.16 1.96
N TYR A 46 2.73 -17.90 1.85
CA TYR A 46 1.68 -18.76 2.40
C TYR A 46 1.33 -19.89 1.43
N GLY A 47 1.02 -21.07 1.97
CA GLY A 47 0.38 -22.14 1.19
C GLY A 47 -1.12 -21.89 1.03
N ILE A 48 -1.72 -22.34 -0.08
CA ILE A 48 -3.16 -22.12 -0.32
C ILE A 48 -4.04 -22.72 0.78
N GLN A 49 -3.64 -23.84 1.37
CA GLN A 49 -4.39 -24.47 2.46
C GLN A 49 -4.37 -23.61 3.72
N GLU A 50 -3.29 -22.88 3.98
CA GLU A 50 -3.20 -21.94 5.10
C GLU A 50 -4.13 -20.75 4.88
N VAL A 51 -4.14 -20.17 3.68
CA VAL A 51 -5.04 -19.07 3.33
C VAL A 51 -6.50 -19.51 3.37
N LYS A 52 -6.83 -20.71 2.85
CA LYS A 52 -8.17 -21.29 2.92
C LYS A 52 -8.61 -21.51 4.36
N LYS A 53 -7.76 -22.12 5.20
CA LYS A 53 -8.06 -22.30 6.62
C LYS A 53 -8.32 -20.97 7.32
N ALA A 54 -7.46 -19.98 7.09
CA ALA A 54 -7.59 -18.66 7.72
C ALA A 54 -8.87 -17.92 7.30
N THR A 55 -9.36 -18.15 6.09
CA THR A 55 -10.54 -17.47 5.53
C THR A 55 -11.81 -18.31 5.63
N ASP A 56 -11.79 -19.45 6.33
CA ASP A 56 -12.88 -20.44 6.36
C ASP A 56 -13.34 -20.83 4.95
N ASN A 57 -12.38 -21.28 4.12
CA ASN A 57 -12.56 -21.59 2.70
C ASN A 57 -13.17 -20.45 1.87
N PHE A 58 -12.75 -19.20 2.13
CA PHE A 58 -13.31 -18.00 1.50
C PHE A 58 -14.83 -17.85 1.72
N SER A 59 -15.30 -18.20 2.92
CA SER A 59 -16.69 -18.08 3.33
C SER A 59 -17.23 -16.66 3.13
N THR A 60 -18.49 -16.55 2.71
CA THR A 60 -19.17 -15.25 2.51
C THR A 60 -19.25 -14.43 3.80
N LYS A 61 -19.23 -15.10 4.96
CA LYS A 61 -19.19 -14.45 6.29
C LYS A 61 -17.93 -13.61 6.52
N ASN A 62 -16.84 -13.95 5.84
CA ASN A 62 -15.56 -13.26 5.95
C ASN A 62 -15.38 -12.16 4.89
N ILE A 63 -16.34 -11.95 3.99
CA ILE A 63 -16.22 -10.92 2.94
C ILE A 63 -16.32 -9.52 3.55
N ILE A 64 -15.32 -8.69 3.29
CA ILE A 64 -15.31 -7.26 3.63
C ILE A 64 -15.89 -6.46 2.46
N LYS A 65 -15.40 -6.73 1.25
CA LYS A 65 -15.84 -6.10 0.00
C LYS A 65 -15.32 -6.86 -1.20
N GLY A 66 -16.20 -7.34 -2.07
CA GLY A 66 -15.82 -8.00 -3.32
C GLY A 66 -14.88 -9.18 -3.05
N SER A 67 -13.64 -9.12 -3.56
CA SER A 67 -12.63 -10.17 -3.40
C SER A 67 -11.72 -10.00 -2.17
N VAL A 68 -12.13 -9.21 -1.19
CA VAL A 68 -11.39 -8.92 0.05
C VAL A 68 -12.06 -9.61 1.23
N TYR A 69 -11.28 -10.39 1.98
CA TYR A 69 -11.73 -11.24 3.08
C TYR A 69 -10.99 -10.93 4.37
N HIS A 70 -11.65 -11.11 5.51
CA HIS A 70 -11.00 -11.33 6.79
C HIS A 70 -10.32 -12.70 6.80
N GLY A 71 -9.12 -12.77 7.40
CA GLY A 71 -8.43 -14.02 7.66
C GLY A 71 -7.87 -14.07 9.07
N ASP A 72 -7.99 -15.21 9.72
CA ASP A 72 -7.39 -15.51 11.02
C ASP A 72 -6.23 -16.50 10.84
N PHE A 73 -5.00 -16.01 10.97
CA PHE A 73 -3.78 -16.80 10.86
C PHE A 73 -3.27 -17.20 12.24
N GLY A 74 -4.10 -17.92 13.01
CA GLY A 74 -3.74 -18.43 14.34
C GLY A 74 -3.71 -17.35 15.41
N GLY A 75 -4.74 -16.52 15.46
CA GLY A 75 -4.90 -15.36 16.33
C GLY A 75 -4.44 -14.04 15.69
N LEU A 76 -3.69 -14.10 14.59
CA LEU A 76 -3.29 -12.92 13.83
C LEU A 76 -4.37 -12.58 12.79
N ILE A 77 -5.13 -11.52 13.06
CA ILE A 77 -6.15 -11.01 12.13
C ILE A 77 -5.49 -10.25 10.98
N CYS A 78 -5.75 -10.73 9.76
CA CYS A 78 -5.23 -10.19 8.52
C CYS A 78 -6.35 -9.93 7.51
N ILE A 79 -6.00 -9.21 6.44
CA ILE A 79 -6.85 -9.02 5.26
C ILE A 79 -6.28 -9.81 4.09
N VAL A 80 -7.11 -10.67 3.51
CA VAL A 80 -6.77 -11.46 2.32
C VAL A 80 -7.47 -10.86 1.11
N LYS A 81 -6.70 -10.33 0.16
CA LYS A 81 -7.19 -9.82 -1.11
C LYS A 81 -6.91 -10.84 -2.21
N LYS A 82 -7.96 -11.46 -2.75
CA LYS A 82 -7.87 -12.35 -3.91
C LYS A 82 -7.76 -11.54 -5.20
N MET A 83 -6.81 -11.93 -6.05
CA MET A 83 -6.40 -11.23 -7.26
C MET A 83 -6.47 -12.20 -8.45
N ASN A 84 -7.23 -11.80 -9.48
CA ASN A 84 -7.40 -12.57 -10.72
C ASN A 84 -6.44 -12.10 -11.83
N ARG A 85 -5.30 -11.52 -11.44
CA ARG A 85 -4.28 -10.98 -12.35
C ARG A 85 -2.90 -11.25 -11.77
N ASP A 86 -1.88 -11.14 -12.60
CA ASP A 86 -0.51 -11.10 -12.14
C ASP A 86 -0.30 -9.88 -11.21
N VAL A 87 0.28 -10.15 -10.04
CA VAL A 87 0.62 -9.15 -9.01
C VAL A 87 2.12 -9.06 -8.76
N SER A 88 2.95 -9.72 -9.56
CA SER A 88 4.40 -9.77 -9.37
C SER A 88 5.03 -8.39 -9.24
N LYS A 89 4.59 -7.41 -10.05
CA LYS A 89 5.04 -6.01 -9.94
C LYS A 89 4.66 -5.36 -8.61
N GLU A 90 3.44 -5.60 -8.14
CA GLU A 90 2.93 -5.07 -6.86
C GLU A 90 3.66 -5.73 -5.68
N VAL A 91 3.87 -7.04 -5.71
CA VAL A 91 4.63 -7.78 -4.68
C VAL A 91 6.08 -7.31 -4.64
N ASN A 92 6.75 -7.22 -5.80
CA ASN A 92 8.15 -6.76 -5.88
C ASN A 92 8.32 -5.33 -5.36
N MET A 93 7.33 -4.46 -5.57
CA MET A 93 7.34 -3.12 -4.99
C MET A 93 7.12 -3.17 -3.48
N LEU A 94 6.08 -3.86 -3.02
CA LEU A 94 5.72 -3.93 -1.60
C LEU A 94 6.86 -4.52 -0.74
N GLN A 95 7.71 -5.38 -1.32
CA GLN A 95 8.91 -5.92 -0.66
C GLN A 95 10.00 -4.86 -0.38
N LYS A 96 10.05 -3.81 -1.20
CA LYS A 96 11.09 -2.77 -1.17
C LYS A 96 10.67 -1.51 -0.41
N ILE A 97 9.41 -1.42 0.00
CA ILE A 97 8.90 -0.27 0.74
C ILE A 97 8.51 -0.69 2.15
N ASN A 98 8.96 0.06 3.16
CA ASN A 98 8.65 -0.21 4.56
C ASN A 98 8.57 1.10 5.34
N HIS A 99 7.35 1.48 5.72
CA HIS A 99 7.13 2.71 6.45
C HIS A 99 5.83 2.64 7.25
N PHE A 100 5.81 3.28 8.43
CA PHE A 100 4.67 3.24 9.36
C PHE A 100 3.36 3.76 8.77
N ASN A 101 3.43 4.63 7.77
CA ASN A 101 2.27 5.19 7.07
C ASN A 101 1.99 4.56 5.70
N LEU A 102 2.55 3.38 5.41
CA LEU A 102 2.17 2.54 4.27
C LEU A 102 1.62 1.22 4.80
N ILE A 103 0.67 0.62 4.08
CA ILE A 103 0.09 -0.66 4.48
C ILE A 103 1.18 -1.73 4.53
N LYS A 104 1.25 -2.46 5.64
CA LYS A 104 2.21 -3.53 5.83
C LYS A 104 1.70 -4.82 5.16
N PRO A 105 2.38 -5.30 4.12
CA PRO A 105 2.17 -6.64 3.62
C PRO A 105 2.65 -7.67 4.66
N GLN A 106 1.80 -8.64 4.97
CA GLN A 106 2.16 -9.80 5.81
C GLN A 106 2.71 -10.95 4.95
N GLY A 107 2.34 -10.97 3.67
CA GLY A 107 2.85 -11.92 2.71
C GLY A 107 1.90 -12.15 1.53
N PHE A 108 2.13 -13.23 0.80
CA PHE A 108 1.30 -13.59 -0.36
C PHE A 108 1.21 -15.11 -0.55
N CYS A 109 0.24 -15.53 -1.36
CA CYS A 109 0.10 -16.90 -1.84
C CYS A 109 -0.15 -16.87 -3.35
N GLU A 110 0.48 -17.77 -4.08
CA GLU A 110 0.14 -18.10 -5.46
C GLU A 110 -0.39 -19.53 -5.50
N ASP A 111 -1.55 -19.72 -6.12
CA ASP A 111 -2.13 -21.04 -6.37
C ASP A 111 -2.73 -21.08 -7.77
N ARG A 112 -2.15 -21.92 -8.64
CA ARG A 112 -2.66 -22.18 -10.00
C ARG A 112 -2.97 -20.91 -10.80
N GLY A 113 -2.10 -19.90 -10.72
CA GLY A 113 -2.25 -18.61 -11.41
C GLY A 113 -3.21 -17.62 -10.72
N SER A 114 -3.82 -17.98 -9.59
CA SER A 114 -4.52 -17.04 -8.71
C SER A 114 -3.57 -16.53 -7.63
N PHE A 115 -3.65 -15.24 -7.33
CA PHE A 115 -2.82 -14.62 -6.29
C PHE A 115 -3.65 -14.14 -5.12
N TYR A 116 -3.08 -14.23 -3.92
CA TYR A 116 -3.69 -13.76 -2.68
C TYR A 116 -2.68 -12.91 -1.94
N LEU A 117 -3.00 -11.65 -1.72
CA LEU A 117 -2.17 -10.74 -0.95
C LEU A 117 -2.70 -10.66 0.48
N VAL A 118 -1.82 -10.84 1.46
CA VAL A 118 -2.16 -10.81 2.89
C VAL A 118 -1.60 -9.52 3.48
N PHE A 119 -2.46 -8.72 4.08
CA PHE A 119 -2.11 -7.43 4.70
C PHE A 119 -2.50 -7.42 6.16
N GLU A 120 -1.91 -6.49 6.93
CA GLU A 120 -2.37 -6.19 8.27
C GLU A 120 -3.85 -5.73 8.29
N TYR A 121 -4.51 -5.96 9.42
CA TYR A 121 -5.89 -5.52 9.62
C TYR A 121 -5.99 -4.05 10.03
N MET A 122 -6.88 -3.32 9.35
CA MET A 122 -7.14 -1.90 9.58
C MET A 122 -8.55 -1.71 10.16
N ARG A 123 -8.63 -1.61 11.49
CA ARG A 123 -9.88 -1.64 12.28
C ARG A 123 -10.98 -0.71 11.76
N TYR A 124 -10.63 0.54 11.42
CA TYR A 124 -11.63 1.52 10.98
C TYR A 124 -11.82 1.53 9.46
N GLY A 125 -11.18 0.60 8.72
CA GLY A 125 -11.29 0.51 7.28
C GLY A 125 -10.72 1.75 6.60
N SER A 126 -11.38 2.22 5.53
CA SER A 126 -10.89 3.37 4.76
C SER A 126 -11.32 4.71 5.35
N LEU A 127 -10.50 5.73 5.13
CA LEU A 127 -10.78 7.12 5.49
C LEU A 127 -12.12 7.58 4.92
N LYS A 128 -12.46 7.19 3.68
CA LYS A 128 -13.77 7.48 3.08
C LYS A 128 -14.94 7.00 3.95
N LYS A 129 -14.87 5.75 4.43
CA LYS A 129 -15.91 5.17 5.30
C LYS A 129 -15.92 5.87 6.66
N TRP A 130 -14.73 6.15 7.21
CA TRP A 130 -14.58 6.82 8.49
C TRP A 130 -15.15 8.25 8.49
N LEU A 131 -14.88 9.05 7.46
CA LEU A 131 -15.45 10.40 7.30
C LEU A 131 -16.98 10.36 7.15
N SER A 132 -17.50 9.35 6.45
CA SER A 132 -18.94 9.14 6.31
C SER A 132 -19.61 8.76 7.64
N ALA A 133 -18.97 7.91 8.45
CA ALA A 133 -19.45 7.47 9.75
C ALA A 133 -19.35 8.56 10.84
N GLY A 134 -18.33 9.42 10.77
CA GLY A 134 -18.13 10.56 11.68
C GLY A 134 -19.24 11.61 11.62
N LYS A 135 -20.12 11.58 10.61
CA LYS A 135 -21.35 12.40 10.57
C LYS A 135 -22.35 12.04 11.68
N SER A 136 -22.22 10.84 12.27
CA SER A 136 -23.18 10.29 13.23
C SER A 136 -22.63 10.20 14.66
N SER A 137 -21.37 10.56 14.93
CA SER A 137 -20.78 10.44 16.27
C SER A 137 -19.81 11.58 16.59
N LYS A 138 -19.91 12.12 17.81
CA LYS A 138 -19.18 13.32 18.26
C LYS A 138 -17.66 13.09 18.41
N ASP A 139 -17.21 11.85 18.63
CA ASP A 139 -15.79 11.54 18.89
C ASP A 139 -15.02 11.05 17.64
N ILE A 140 -15.69 10.45 16.65
CA ILE A 140 -15.05 9.81 15.48
C ILE A 140 -14.75 10.85 14.36
N GLY A 141 -14.66 12.12 14.72
CA GLY A 141 -14.49 13.21 13.74
C GLY A 141 -13.65 14.39 14.21
N SER A 142 -12.94 14.27 15.35
CA SER A 142 -12.22 15.40 15.93
C SER A 142 -11.20 15.98 14.95
N TRP A 143 -11.09 17.31 14.95
CA TRP A 143 -10.17 18.05 14.09
C TRP A 143 -8.71 17.59 14.27
N SER A 144 -8.31 17.29 15.51
CA SER A 144 -6.99 16.75 15.82
C SER A 144 -6.71 15.41 15.13
N ARG A 145 -7.70 14.50 15.06
CA ARG A 145 -7.56 13.24 14.33
C ARG A 145 -7.45 13.45 12.82
N ARG A 146 -8.21 14.39 12.26
CA ARG A 146 -8.12 14.75 10.83
C ARG A 146 -6.73 15.30 10.47
N ILE A 147 -6.17 16.16 11.31
CA ILE A 147 -4.80 16.66 11.16
C ILE A 147 -3.79 15.52 11.26
N GLN A 148 -3.92 14.63 12.26
CA GLN A 148 -3.02 13.49 12.41
C GLN A 148 -3.02 12.59 11.17
N ILE A 149 -4.20 12.33 10.61
CA ILE A 149 -4.35 11.56 9.37
C ILE A 149 -3.67 12.27 8.20
N ALA A 150 -3.81 13.59 8.07
CA ALA A 150 -3.13 14.36 7.03
C ALA A 150 -1.60 14.24 7.14
N VAL A 151 -1.06 14.39 8.36
CA VAL A 151 0.37 14.24 8.65
C VAL A 151 0.86 12.84 8.32
N ASP A 152 0.12 11.82 8.72
CA ASP A 152 0.44 10.42 8.44
C ASP A 152 0.53 10.15 6.92
N VAL A 153 -0.46 10.63 6.15
CA VAL A 153 -0.45 10.48 4.68
C VAL A 153 0.70 11.27 4.05
N ALA A 154 0.97 12.48 4.51
CA ALA A 154 2.09 13.29 4.04
C ALA A 154 3.44 12.58 4.28
N ASN A 155 3.64 11.99 5.46
CA ASN A 155 4.84 11.22 5.78
C ASN A 155 4.99 9.98 4.89
N GLY A 156 3.90 9.26 4.63
CA GLY A 156 3.92 8.12 3.71
C GLY A 156 4.31 8.50 2.28
N LEU A 157 3.78 9.63 1.78
CA LEU A 157 4.16 10.16 0.46
C LEU A 157 5.61 10.66 0.44
N TYR A 158 6.03 11.38 1.47
CA TYR A 158 7.40 11.87 1.58
C TYR A 158 8.41 10.72 1.57
N TYR A 159 8.12 9.63 2.30
CA TYR A 159 8.92 8.40 2.23
C TYR A 159 9.03 7.85 0.79
N LEU A 160 7.90 7.67 0.09
CA LEU A 160 7.89 7.16 -1.28
C LEU A 160 8.63 8.07 -2.29
N HIS A 161 8.65 9.38 -2.02
CA HIS A 161 9.23 10.36 -2.94
C HIS A 161 10.71 10.60 -2.69
N SER A 162 11.15 10.56 -1.44
CA SER A 162 12.48 11.01 -1.04
C SER A 162 13.37 9.92 -0.44
N PHE A 163 12.83 8.77 -0.06
CA PHE A 163 13.58 7.72 0.64
C PHE A 163 13.54 6.36 -0.06
N THR A 164 12.97 6.27 -1.25
CA THR A 164 13.01 5.05 -2.06
C THR A 164 13.80 5.30 -3.33
N GLU A 165 14.69 4.38 -3.67
CA GLU A 165 15.46 4.41 -4.92
C GLU A 165 15.13 3.16 -5.76
N PRO A 166 14.53 3.31 -6.96
CA PRO A 166 14.02 4.56 -7.54
C PRO A 166 12.78 5.10 -6.84
N THR A 167 12.50 6.40 -7.04
CA THR A 167 11.28 7.06 -6.56
C THR A 167 10.01 6.31 -6.99
N TYR A 168 9.13 6.02 -6.03
CA TYR A 168 7.84 5.38 -6.30
C TYR A 168 6.71 6.40 -6.39
N MET A 169 5.89 6.25 -7.43
CA MET A 169 4.68 7.05 -7.65
C MET A 169 3.47 6.16 -7.45
N HIS A 170 2.58 6.50 -6.52
CA HIS A 170 1.45 5.65 -6.16
C HIS A 170 0.32 5.67 -7.21
N LYS A 171 0.05 6.84 -7.80
CA LYS A 171 -0.94 7.08 -8.87
C LYS A 171 -2.44 6.88 -8.52
N ASP A 172 -2.77 6.49 -7.30
CA ASP A 172 -4.16 6.28 -6.86
C ASP A 172 -4.37 6.71 -5.41
N ILE A 173 -3.80 7.85 -5.03
CA ILE A 173 -4.04 8.46 -3.72
C ILE A 173 -5.48 8.97 -3.69
N LYS A 174 -6.25 8.48 -2.73
CA LYS A 174 -7.66 8.84 -2.47
C LYS A 174 -8.09 8.37 -1.10
N SER A 175 -9.16 8.95 -0.55
CA SER A 175 -9.71 8.58 0.76
C SER A 175 -10.11 7.10 0.89
N SER A 176 -10.45 6.43 -0.21
CA SER A 176 -10.76 4.99 -0.18
C SER A 176 -9.54 4.06 -0.13
N ASN A 177 -8.35 4.58 -0.45
CA ASN A 177 -7.07 3.86 -0.39
C ASN A 177 -6.22 4.26 0.83
N ILE A 178 -6.71 5.19 1.66
CA ILE A 178 -6.09 5.50 2.96
C ILE A 178 -6.84 4.69 4.01
N LEU A 179 -6.14 3.81 4.71
CA LEU A 179 -6.72 2.92 5.73
C LEU A 179 -6.33 3.38 7.14
N LEU A 180 -7.20 3.11 8.11
CA LEU A 180 -7.05 3.55 9.50
C LEU A 180 -6.97 2.35 10.46
N ASN A 181 -5.89 2.29 11.25
CA ASN A 181 -5.68 1.22 12.24
C ASN A 181 -6.47 1.48 13.53
N GLY A 182 -6.34 0.62 14.54
CA GLY A 182 -7.06 0.76 15.82
C GLY A 182 -6.79 2.04 16.61
N GLU A 183 -5.69 2.75 16.32
CA GLU A 183 -5.30 4.01 16.95
C GLU A 183 -5.66 5.24 16.11
N VAL A 184 -6.40 5.05 15.01
CA VAL A 184 -6.73 6.10 14.03
C VAL A 184 -5.46 6.71 13.40
N ARG A 185 -4.45 5.87 13.16
CA ARG A 185 -3.27 6.22 12.36
C ARG A 185 -3.47 5.79 10.92
N ALA A 186 -3.05 6.64 9.99
CA ALA A 186 -3.30 6.44 8.57
C ALA A 186 -2.17 5.68 7.88
N LYS A 187 -2.55 4.77 6.99
CA LYS A 187 -1.66 4.05 6.10
C LYS A 187 -2.16 4.10 4.66
N ILE A 188 -1.27 4.44 3.75
CA ILE A 188 -1.54 4.42 2.31
C ILE A 188 -1.54 2.96 1.82
N ALA A 189 -2.58 2.57 1.10
CA ALA A 189 -2.78 1.22 0.60
C ALA A 189 -3.09 1.19 -0.91
N ASN A 190 -3.12 -0.02 -1.48
CA ASN A 190 -3.45 -0.28 -2.89
C ASN A 190 -2.41 0.24 -3.89
N PHE A 191 -1.25 -0.44 -3.93
CA PHE A 191 -0.13 -0.13 -4.81
C PHE A 191 -0.26 -0.75 -6.21
N SER A 192 -1.45 -1.19 -6.60
CA SER A 192 -1.69 -1.86 -7.89
C SER A 192 -1.34 -1.03 -9.12
N LEU A 193 -1.44 0.30 -9.02
CA LEU A 193 -1.12 1.23 -10.09
C LEU A 193 0.26 1.86 -9.92
N ALA A 194 0.93 1.59 -8.81
CA ALA A 194 2.17 2.25 -8.46
C ALA A 194 3.31 1.80 -9.39
N ARG A 195 4.23 2.72 -9.68
CA ARG A 195 5.37 2.51 -10.61
C ARG A 195 6.59 3.30 -10.16
N THR A 196 7.75 2.96 -10.70
CA THR A 196 8.97 3.72 -10.47
C THR A 196 9.14 4.83 -11.48
N ALA A 197 9.89 5.88 -11.15
CA ALA A 197 10.27 6.93 -12.10
C ALA A 197 11.16 6.44 -13.25
N LYS A 198 11.75 5.23 -13.12
CA LYS A 198 12.60 4.61 -14.15
C LYS A 198 11.82 3.80 -15.18
N ASP A 199 10.55 3.44 -14.90
CA ASP A 199 9.74 2.56 -15.75
C ASP A 199 9.09 3.27 -16.95
N ASP A 200 9.18 4.60 -17.06
CA ASP A 200 8.43 5.41 -18.04
C ASP A 200 9.30 6.61 -18.50
N ASP A 201 9.19 7.01 -19.77
CA ASP A 201 9.38 8.42 -20.13
C ASP A 201 8.43 9.25 -19.24
N ALA A 202 8.74 10.51 -18.94
CA ALA A 202 7.92 11.35 -18.04
C ALA A 202 6.41 11.47 -18.42
N THR A 203 6.01 10.89 -19.56
CA THR A 203 4.72 10.98 -20.23
C THR A 203 4.22 9.58 -20.59
N THR A 204 3.00 9.22 -20.19
CA THR A 204 2.36 7.94 -20.53
C THR A 204 1.08 8.13 -21.34
N LYS A 205 0.84 7.26 -22.34
CA LYS A 205 -0.43 7.25 -23.11
C LYS A 205 -1.59 6.62 -22.33
N ASN A 206 -1.30 5.87 -21.26
CA ASN A 206 -2.28 5.14 -20.47
C ASN A 206 -2.55 5.86 -19.14
N VAL A 207 -3.45 6.84 -19.19
CA VAL A 207 -3.92 7.58 -18.01
C VAL A 207 -4.84 6.67 -17.18
N VAL A 208 -4.38 6.30 -15.98
CA VAL A 208 -5.06 5.41 -15.05
C VAL A 208 -5.03 5.98 -13.64
N GLY A 209 -6.14 5.87 -12.92
CA GLY A 209 -6.33 6.44 -11.60
C GLY A 209 -7.80 6.74 -11.37
N THR A 210 -8.10 7.41 -10.26
CA THR A 210 -9.48 7.77 -9.91
C THR A 210 -9.77 9.21 -10.32
N ARG A 211 -10.80 9.42 -11.15
CA ARG A 211 -11.27 10.76 -11.53
C ARG A 211 -11.58 11.59 -10.28
N GLY A 212 -11.36 12.90 -10.37
CA GLY A 212 -11.42 13.82 -9.22
C GLY A 212 -10.13 13.90 -8.39
N TYR A 213 -9.26 12.88 -8.43
CA TYR A 213 -7.94 12.90 -7.76
C TYR A 213 -6.76 13.06 -8.72
N MET A 214 -6.99 12.88 -10.02
CA MET A 214 -5.93 12.96 -11.03
C MET A 214 -5.55 14.40 -11.33
N ALA A 215 -4.26 14.69 -11.31
CA ALA A 215 -3.71 16.00 -11.63
C ALA A 215 -3.99 16.38 -13.09
N PRO A 216 -4.24 17.68 -13.39
CA PRO A 216 -4.60 18.12 -14.73
C PRO A 216 -3.51 17.83 -15.77
N GLU A 217 -2.23 18.02 -15.44
CA GLU A 217 -1.11 17.69 -16.31
C GLU A 217 -1.01 16.19 -16.61
N TYR A 218 -1.44 15.34 -15.66
CA TYR A 218 -1.53 13.90 -15.89
C TYR A 218 -2.68 13.53 -16.82
N LEU A 219 -3.83 14.21 -16.69
CA LEU A 219 -5.00 13.99 -17.55
C LEU A 219 -4.76 14.44 -19.00
N VAL A 220 -4.12 15.60 -19.18
CA VAL A 220 -3.94 16.23 -20.49
C VAL A 220 -2.73 15.67 -21.23
N ALA A 221 -1.58 15.63 -20.55
CA ALA A 221 -0.30 15.28 -21.18
C ALA A 221 0.17 13.88 -20.81
N GLY A 222 -0.53 13.16 -19.93
CA GLY A 222 -0.04 11.89 -19.43
C GLY A 222 1.20 12.02 -18.54
N HIS A 223 1.49 13.23 -18.05
CA HIS A 223 2.72 13.47 -17.28
C HIS A 223 2.64 12.82 -15.89
N VAL A 224 3.56 11.92 -15.58
CA VAL A 224 3.58 11.17 -14.31
C VAL A 224 4.74 11.66 -13.48
N SER A 225 4.45 12.23 -12.32
CA SER A 225 5.48 12.71 -11.40
C SER A 225 5.06 12.57 -9.93
N PRO A 226 6.00 12.73 -8.97
CA PRO A 226 5.65 12.88 -7.56
C PRO A 226 4.60 13.97 -7.30
N LYS A 227 4.60 15.05 -8.11
CA LYS A 227 3.64 16.16 -8.00
C LYS A 227 2.21 15.72 -8.27
N SER A 228 1.99 14.72 -9.11
CA SER A 228 0.65 14.15 -9.32
C SER A 228 0.09 13.49 -8.06
N ASN A 229 0.95 12.91 -7.19
CA ASN A 229 0.52 12.39 -5.89
C ASN A 229 0.26 13.54 -4.90
N VAL A 230 1.02 14.64 -4.97
CA VAL A 230 0.80 15.84 -4.16
C VAL A 230 -0.56 16.49 -4.49
N TYR A 231 -0.92 16.58 -5.77
CA TYR A 231 -2.25 17.05 -6.18
C TYR A 231 -3.37 16.19 -5.58
N ALA A 232 -3.27 14.87 -5.76
CA ALA A 232 -4.25 13.92 -5.22
C ALA A 232 -4.34 13.99 -3.69
N PHE A 233 -3.22 14.22 -3.00
CA PHE A 233 -3.21 14.48 -1.56
C PHE A 233 -3.92 15.78 -1.19
N GLY A 234 -3.76 16.85 -1.99
CA GLY A 234 -4.53 18.09 -1.82
C GLY A 234 -6.04 17.84 -1.86
N VAL A 235 -6.51 16.96 -2.74
CA VAL A 235 -7.93 16.56 -2.77
C VAL A 235 -8.33 15.82 -1.50
N VAL A 236 -7.49 14.91 -0.99
CA VAL A 236 -7.71 14.24 0.30
C VAL A 236 -7.77 15.23 1.46
N LEU A 237 -6.95 16.28 1.46
CA LEU A 237 -7.00 17.35 2.46
C LEU A 237 -8.36 18.08 2.42
N LEU A 238 -8.91 18.34 1.23
CA LEU A 238 -10.25 18.91 1.08
C LEU A 238 -11.33 17.98 1.64
N GLU A 239 -11.23 16.66 1.42
CA GLU A 239 -12.15 15.69 2.03
C GLU A 239 -12.04 15.69 3.56
N LEU A 240 -10.82 15.77 4.10
CA LEU A 240 -10.57 15.86 5.54
C LEU A 240 -11.13 17.16 6.13
N ILE A 241 -11.01 18.30 5.45
CA ILE A 241 -11.53 19.59 5.94
C ILE A 241 -13.06 19.62 5.86
N THR A 242 -13.62 19.26 4.70
CA THR A 242 -15.05 19.45 4.42
C THR A 242 -15.92 18.29 4.88
N GLY A 243 -15.36 17.08 5.04
CA GLY A 243 -16.13 15.85 5.27
C GLY A 243 -17.03 15.47 4.08
N LYS A 244 -16.79 16.03 2.90
CA LYS A 244 -17.54 15.75 1.66
C LYS A 244 -16.72 14.87 0.73
N ASP A 245 -17.42 14.06 -0.06
CA ASP A 245 -16.81 13.27 -1.13
C ASP A 245 -16.31 14.19 -2.26
N VAL A 246 -15.28 13.75 -2.97
CA VAL A 246 -14.81 14.42 -4.18
C VAL A 246 -15.94 14.56 -5.22
N VAL A 247 -16.02 15.72 -5.86
CA VAL A 247 -16.92 15.94 -7.00
C VAL A 247 -16.26 15.33 -8.24
N LEU A 248 -16.94 14.39 -8.88
CA LEU A 248 -16.54 13.89 -10.19
C LEU A 248 -17.07 14.87 -11.23
N VAL A 249 -16.20 15.76 -11.71
CA VAL A 249 -16.46 16.62 -12.87
C VAL A 249 -15.97 15.92 -14.13
#